data_AF-A0A6J1WGR5-F1
#
_entry.id   AF-A0A6J1WGR5-F1
#
_cell.length_a   1.000
_cell.length_b   1.000
_cell.length_c   1.000
_cell.angle_alpha   90.00
_cell.angle_beta   90.00
_cell.angle_gamma   90.00
#
_symmetry.space_group_name_H-M   'P 1'
#
loop_
_entity.id
_entity.type
_entity.pdbx_description
1 polymer ?
#
loop_
_entity_poly.entity_id
_entity_poly.type
_entity_poly.pdbx_seq_one_letter_code
_entity_poly.pdbx_strand_id
1 'polypeptide(L)'
;LIFGTGTLSNSQSRVHLAVYAMWSAPLLLSCDMTKVRPYEKKLLQNMELMAIAKDPLGLMARPYKLANSVTLWVKRHLPMKGDMYHSFSFALVNVHEESRAVSFTPRRYGLNSTDGYTIM
;
A
#
# COMPACT_ATOMS: atom_id res chain seq x y z
N LEU A 1 -10.41 10.61 0.56
CA LEU A 1 -10.82 9.35 1.23
C LEU A 1 -12.29 9.43 1.57
N ILE A 2 -13.05 8.38 1.24
CA ILE A 2 -14.52 8.32 1.44
C ILE A 2 -14.93 7.43 2.63
N PHE A 3 -14.15 7.47 3.70
CA PHE A 3 -14.50 6.75 4.94
C PHE A 3 -15.71 7.40 5.63
N GLY A 4 -16.42 6.69 6.50
CA GLY A 4 -17.58 7.25 7.21
C GLY A 4 -18.83 7.51 6.35
N THR A 5 -18.81 7.18 5.05
CA THR A 5 -20.00 7.23 4.17
C THR A 5 -20.87 5.98 4.29
N GLY A 6 -20.35 4.90 4.89
CA GLY A 6 -21.02 3.60 4.98
C GLY A 6 -21.08 2.81 3.67
N THR A 7 -20.51 3.32 2.57
CA THR A 7 -20.61 2.69 1.24
C THR A 7 -19.58 1.59 0.99
N LEU A 8 -18.44 1.62 1.69
CA LEU A 8 -17.34 0.67 1.48
C LEU A 8 -17.43 -0.50 2.46
N SER A 9 -17.14 -1.71 1.97
CA SER A 9 -16.84 -2.85 2.86
C SER A 9 -15.47 -2.67 3.55
N ASN A 10 -15.16 -3.49 4.56
CA ASN A 10 -13.85 -3.45 5.23
C ASN A 10 -12.69 -3.76 4.26
N SER A 11 -12.90 -4.70 3.34
CA SER A 11 -11.90 -5.05 2.31
C SER A 11 -11.70 -3.90 1.32
N GLN A 12 -12.79 -3.28 0.85
CA GLN A 12 -12.71 -2.13 -0.04
C GLN A 12 -12.05 -0.92 0.64
N SER A 13 -12.34 -0.67 1.91
CA SER A 13 -11.71 0.42 2.69
C SER A 13 -10.21 0.22 2.82
N ARG A 14 -9.76 -1.04 3.00
CA ARG A 14 -8.33 -1.41 3.03
C ARG A 14 -7.66 -1.12 1.69
N VAL A 15 -8.26 -1.58 0.60
CA VAL A 15 -7.75 -1.36 -0.76
C VAL A 15 -7.70 0.14 -1.08
N HIS A 16 -8.77 0.88 -0.75
CA HIS A 16 -8.86 2.32 -0.97
C HIS A 16 -7.68 3.06 -0.34
N LEU A 17 -7.40 2.83 0.94
CA LEU A 17 -6.29 3.51 1.62
C LEU A 17 -4.91 3.00 1.17
N ALA A 18 -4.75 1.69 0.98
CA ALA A 18 -3.49 1.11 0.53
C ALA A 18 -3.07 1.64 -0.85
N VAL A 19 -4.00 1.72 -1.80
CA VAL A 19 -3.72 2.27 -3.14
C VAL A 19 -3.36 3.75 -3.06
N TYR A 20 -4.07 4.54 -2.26
CA TYR A 20 -3.74 5.96 -2.05
C TYR A 20 -2.36 6.15 -1.42
N ALA A 21 -1.99 5.31 -0.44
CA ALA A 21 -0.66 5.33 0.18
C ALA A 21 0.44 4.98 -0.83
N MET A 22 0.19 3.99 -1.69
CA MET A 22 1.12 3.59 -2.76
C MET A 22 1.27 4.69 -3.81
N TRP A 23 0.22 5.47 -4.09
CA TRP A 23 0.32 6.60 -5.01
C TRP A 23 1.04 7.83 -4.45
N SER A 24 1.40 7.84 -3.15
CA SER A 24 1.85 9.07 -2.48
C SER A 24 0.80 10.19 -2.63
N ALA A 25 -0.48 9.82 -2.70
CA ALA A 25 -1.57 10.75 -2.91
C ALA A 25 -1.87 11.55 -1.63
N PRO A 26 -2.44 12.76 -1.76
CA PRO A 26 -2.97 13.49 -0.61
C PRO A 26 -4.04 12.67 0.12
N LEU A 27 -3.80 12.34 1.39
CA LEU A 27 -4.74 11.63 2.25
C LEU A 27 -5.73 12.62 2.91
N LEU A 28 -6.62 13.19 2.10
CA LEU A 28 -7.66 14.11 2.59
C LEU A 28 -8.93 13.35 2.98
N LEU A 29 -9.42 13.58 4.19
CA LEU A 29 -10.68 13.03 4.69
C LEU A 29 -11.80 14.01 4.36
N SER A 30 -12.78 13.55 3.59
CA SER A 30 -13.96 14.35 3.23
C SER A 30 -15.21 13.65 3.76
N CYS A 31 -15.30 13.53 5.08
CA CYS A 31 -16.36 12.78 5.73
C CYS A 31 -16.72 13.35 7.11
N ASP A 32 -17.93 13.02 7.56
CA ASP A 32 -18.34 13.23 8.93
C ASP A 32 -17.52 12.32 9.87
N MET A 33 -16.60 12.92 10.63
CA MET A 33 -15.69 12.19 11.53
C MET A 33 -16.44 11.41 12.62
N THR A 34 -17.66 11.80 12.97
CA THR A 34 -18.48 11.11 13.96
C THR A 34 -19.01 9.76 13.45
N LYS A 35 -19.06 9.59 12.13
CA LYS A 35 -19.57 8.38 11.45
C LYS A 35 -18.47 7.42 11.00
N VAL A 36 -17.21 7.73 11.28
CA VAL A 36 -16.07 6.86 10.92
C VAL A 36 -16.13 5.58 11.75
N ARG A 37 -16.18 4.44 11.07
CA ARG A 37 -16.29 3.13 11.73
C ARG A 37 -14.99 2.78 12.46
N PRO A 38 -15.03 1.96 13.53
CA PRO A 38 -13.84 1.54 14.26
C PRO A 38 -12.74 0.93 13.37
N TYR A 39 -13.14 0.18 12.34
CA TYR A 39 -12.21 -0.42 11.39
C TYR A 39 -11.50 0.63 10.50
N GLU A 40 -12.25 1.60 9.98
CA GLU A 40 -11.68 2.71 9.18
C GLU A 40 -10.75 3.57 10.03
N LYS A 41 -11.14 3.83 11.29
CA LYS A 41 -10.29 4.53 12.26
C LYS A 41 -8.98 3.79 12.50
N LYS A 42 -9.02 2.46 12.68
CA LYS A 42 -7.81 1.63 12.83
C LYS A 42 -6.91 1.71 11.58
N LEU A 43 -7.49 1.75 10.38
CA LEU A 43 -6.72 1.91 9.15
C LEU A 43 -6.05 3.29 9.06
N LEU A 44 -6.77 4.37 9.40
CA LEU A 44 -6.21 5.73 9.40
C LEU A 44 -5.11 5.91 10.45
N GLN A 45 -5.20 5.19 11.56
CA GLN A 45 -4.21 5.22 12.65
C GLN A 45 -3.07 4.21 12.47
N ASN A 46 -3.04 3.46 11.36
CA ASN A 46 -1.93 2.53 11.09
C ASN A 46 -0.69 3.34 10.69
N MET A 47 0.25 3.45 11.63
CA MET A 47 1.48 4.23 11.48
C MET A 47 2.38 3.71 10.37
N GLU A 48 2.42 2.39 10.12
CA GLU A 48 3.23 1.80 9.05
C GLU A 48 2.67 2.19 7.68
N LEU A 49 1.35 2.12 7.53
CA LEU A 49 0.68 2.56 6.30
C LEU A 49 0.84 4.06 6.06
N MET A 50 0.76 4.87 7.13
CA MET A 50 0.98 6.31 7.04
C MET A 50 2.44 6.64 6.69
N ALA A 51 3.41 5.89 7.23
CA ALA A 51 4.82 6.05 6.89
C ALA A 51 5.07 5.81 5.39
N ILE A 52 4.43 4.79 4.81
CA ILE A 52 4.47 4.55 3.36
C ILE A 52 3.87 5.75 2.61
N ALA A 53 2.69 6.23 3.01
CA ALA A 53 2.01 7.33 2.33
C ALA A 53 2.76 8.67 2.41
N LYS A 54 3.46 8.92 3.52
CA LYS A 54 4.16 10.17 3.85
C LYS A 54 5.68 10.05 3.72
N ASP A 55 6.15 9.07 2.93
CA ASP A 55 7.56 8.92 2.64
C ASP A 55 8.15 10.21 2.03
N PRO A 56 9.28 10.72 2.55
CA PRO A 56 9.87 11.98 2.11
C PRO A 56 10.40 11.95 0.67
N LEU A 57 10.65 10.79 0.06
CA LEU A 57 11.04 10.76 -1.36
C LEU A 57 9.86 11.13 -2.27
N GLY A 58 8.61 11.03 -1.78
CA GLY A 58 7.41 11.39 -2.54
C GLY A 58 7.20 10.55 -3.80
N LEU A 59 7.88 9.40 -3.92
CA LEU A 59 7.84 8.59 -5.14
C LEU A 59 6.53 7.82 -5.25
N MET A 60 5.87 7.91 -6.40
CA MET A 60 4.67 7.13 -6.70
C MET A 60 5.02 5.66 -6.99
N ALA A 61 4.19 4.73 -6.53
CA ALA A 61 4.32 3.31 -6.84
C ALA A 61 4.10 3.00 -8.32
N ARG A 62 4.78 1.96 -8.82
CA ARG A 62 4.59 1.41 -10.16
C ARG A 62 3.66 0.19 -10.13
N PRO A 63 2.61 0.12 -10.96
CA PRO A 63 1.75 -1.05 -11.08
C PRO A 63 2.34 -2.10 -12.03
N TYR A 64 2.21 -3.37 -11.67
CA TYR A 64 2.59 -4.52 -12.46
C TYR A 64 1.43 -5.52 -12.47
N LYS A 65 0.98 -5.92 -13.66
CA LYS A 65 -0.06 -6.93 -13.80
C LYS A 65 0.54 -8.33 -13.61
N LEU A 66 -0.03 -9.10 -12.68
CA LEU A 66 0.33 -10.51 -12.49
C LEU A 66 -0.63 -11.41 -13.27
N ALA A 67 -0.20 -12.66 -13.51
CA ALA A 67 -0.94 -13.64 -14.32
C ALA A 67 -2.38 -13.89 -13.82
N ASN A 68 -2.62 -13.71 -12.52
CA ASN A 68 -3.90 -14.03 -11.87
C ASN A 68 -4.82 -12.81 -11.72
N SER A 69 -4.79 -11.86 -12.66
CA SER A 69 -5.53 -10.57 -12.62
C SER A 69 -5.36 -9.75 -11.33
N VAL A 70 -4.31 -10.04 -10.55
CA VAL A 70 -3.92 -9.25 -9.39
C VAL A 70 -2.93 -8.18 -9.85
N THR A 71 -3.09 -6.97 -9.34
CA THR A 71 -2.14 -5.88 -9.59
C THR A 71 -1.15 -5.82 -8.43
N LEU A 72 0.13 -5.96 -8.73
CA LEU A 72 1.22 -5.71 -7.79
C LEU A 72 1.67 -4.27 -7.92
N TRP A 73 1.55 -3.51 -6.85
CA TRP A 73 2.14 -2.19 -6.74
C TRP A 73 3.48 -2.29 -6.02
N VAL A 74 4.51 -1.66 -6.58
CA VAL A 74 5.84 -1.60 -5.99
C VAL A 74 6.23 -0.15 -5.76
N LYS A 75 6.57 0.19 -4.52
CA LYS A 75 7.01 1.52 -4.13
C LYS A 75 8.37 1.45 -3.46
N ARG A 76 9.30 2.30 -3.89
CA ARG A 76 10.58 2.54 -3.21
C ARG A 76 10.39 3.67 -2.21
N HIS A 77 10.94 3.51 -1.01
CA HIS A 77 10.84 4.50 0.05
C HIS A 77 12.10 4.46 0.93
N LEU A 78 12.20 5.38 1.88
CA LEU A 78 13.21 5.37 2.93
C LEU A 78 12.84 4.40 4.06
N PRO A 79 13.82 3.92 4.85
CA PRO A 79 15.26 4.20 4.77
C PRO A 79 15.96 3.50 3.60
N MET A 80 17.21 3.90 3.34
CA MET A 80 18.11 3.22 2.43
C MET A 80 19.29 2.64 3.20
N LYS A 81 19.70 1.41 2.89
CA LYS A 81 20.93 0.83 3.42
C LYS A 81 22.13 1.40 2.68
N GLY A 82 22.97 2.15 3.40
CA GLY A 82 24.21 2.73 2.89
C GLY A 82 24.01 3.64 1.69
N ASP A 83 22.88 4.34 1.61
CA ASP A 83 22.45 5.17 0.47
C ASP A 83 22.44 4.46 -0.90
N MET A 84 22.48 3.13 -0.90
CA MET A 84 22.49 2.30 -2.12
C MET A 84 21.21 1.50 -2.29
N TYR A 85 20.73 0.85 -1.23
CA TYR A 85 19.60 -0.08 -1.32
C TYR A 85 18.36 0.47 -0.64
N HIS A 86 17.31 0.73 -1.41
CA HIS A 86 16.04 1.20 -0.88
C HIS A 86 15.29 0.13 -0.09
N SER A 87 14.49 0.60 0.88
CA SER A 87 13.33 -0.15 1.36
C SER A 87 12.20 -0.13 0.32
N PHE A 88 11.38 -1.18 0.33
CA PHE A 88 10.29 -1.36 -0.62
C PHE A 88 9.00 -1.71 0.09
N SER A 89 7.91 -1.14 -0.43
CA SER A 89 6.55 -1.50 -0.08
C SER A 89 5.89 -2.19 -1.25
N PHE A 90 5.15 -3.25 -0.95
CA PHE A 90 4.39 -4.01 -1.94
C PHE A 90 2.92 -4.00 -1.56
N ALA A 91 2.05 -3.76 -2.54
CA ALA A 91 0.61 -3.93 -2.35
C ALA A 91 0.06 -4.86 -3.44
N LEU A 92 -0.58 -5.95 -3.01
CA LEU A 92 -1.29 -6.87 -3.87
C LEU A 92 -2.77 -6.51 -3.86
N VAL A 93 -3.27 -6.06 -5.01
CA VAL A 93 -4.66 -5.62 -5.16
C VAL A 93 -5.39 -6.61 -6.06
N ASN A 94 -6.31 -7.36 -5.45
CA ASN A 94 -7.27 -8.18 -6.16
C ASN A 94 -8.57 -7.38 -6.33
N VAL A 95 -9.01 -7.21 -7.58
CA VAL A 95 -10.26 -6.52 -7.93
C VAL A 95 -11.44 -7.47 -8.11
N HIS A 96 -11.20 -8.78 -7.99
CA HIS A 96 -12.21 -9.83 -8.07
C HIS A 96 -12.64 -10.29 -6.67
N GLU A 97 -13.84 -10.85 -6.57
CA GLU A 97 -14.39 -11.37 -5.31
C GLU A 97 -13.74 -12.70 -4.88
N GLU A 98 -13.28 -13.49 -5.84
CA GLU A 98 -12.65 -14.78 -5.61
C GLU A 98 -11.24 -14.62 -5.01
N SER A 99 -10.92 -15.48 -4.05
CA SER A 99 -9.57 -15.57 -3.49
C SER A 99 -8.58 -16.11 -4.51
N ARG A 100 -7.39 -15.52 -4.58
CA ARG A 100 -6.34 -15.89 -5.53
C ARG A 100 -5.00 -16.04 -4.83
N ALA A 101 -4.33 -17.17 -5.06
CA ALA A 101 -2.94 -17.34 -4.68
C ALA A 101 -2.06 -16.56 -5.66
N VAL A 102 -1.01 -15.92 -5.15
CA VAL A 102 -0.10 -15.08 -5.95
C VAL A 102 1.33 -15.35 -5.52
N SER A 103 2.22 -15.52 -6.49
CA SER A 103 3.66 -15.61 -6.28
C SER A 103 4.38 -14.66 -7.23
N PHE A 104 5.45 -14.04 -6.75
CA PHE A 104 6.32 -13.19 -7.55
C PHE A 104 7.74 -13.21 -6.98
N THR A 105 8.72 -12.87 -7.81
CA THR A 105 10.13 -12.82 -7.41
C THR A 105 10.53 -11.36 -7.16
N PRO A 106 10.79 -10.94 -5.90
CA PRO A 106 11.06 -9.53 -5.59
C PRO A 106 12.25 -8.92 -6.34
N ARG A 107 13.28 -9.73 -6.64
CA ARG A 107 14.45 -9.33 -7.44
C ARG A 107 14.09 -8.72 -8.80
N ARG A 108 12.97 -9.15 -9.41
CA ARG A 108 12.48 -8.59 -10.68
C ARG A 108 12.02 -7.13 -10.56
N TYR A 109 11.78 -6.65 -9.34
CA TYR A 109 11.26 -5.31 -9.06
C TYR A 109 12.29 -4.38 -8.38
N GLY A 110 13.57 -4.76 -8.40
CA GLY A 110 14.68 -3.92 -7.94
C GLY A 110 15.26 -4.28 -6.58
N LEU A 111 14.76 -5.34 -5.93
CA LEU A 111 15.32 -5.83 -4.67
C LEU A 111 16.61 -6.61 -4.93
N ASN A 112 17.72 -5.88 -5.05
CA ASN A 112 19.02 -6.40 -5.46
C ASN A 112 20.08 -6.39 -4.33
N SER A 113 19.67 -6.22 -3.08
CA SER A 113 20.60 -6.27 -1.92
C SER A 113 21.15 -7.69 -1.76
N THR A 114 22.47 -7.82 -1.64
CA THR A 114 23.14 -9.11 -1.39
C THR A 114 22.90 -9.63 0.02
N ASP A 115 22.64 -8.71 0.97
CA ASP A 115 22.51 -9.03 2.39
C ASP A 115 21.08 -9.46 2.77
N GLY A 116 20.18 -9.55 1.77
CA GLY A 116 18.78 -9.88 1.96
C GLY A 116 17.90 -8.69 2.35
N TYR A 117 16.63 -9.00 2.59
CA TYR A 117 15.59 -8.06 3.04
C TYR A 117 14.79 -8.71 4.18
N THR A 118 14.38 -7.91 5.16
CA THR A 118 13.43 -8.32 6.18
C THR A 118 12.03 -7.87 5.78
N ILE A 119 11.05 -8.75 5.97
CA ILE A 119 9.63 -8.46 5.74
C ILE A 119 9.00 -8.19 7.11
N MET A 120 8.23 -7.11 7.20
CA MET A 120 7.47 -6.72 8.39
C MET A 120 5.97 -6.75 8.06
#